data_AF-A0A7S9LQ43-F1
#
_entry.id   AF-A0A7S9LQ43-F1
#
_cell.length_a   1.000
_cell.length_b   1.000
_cell.length_c   1.000
_cell.angle_alpha   90.00
_cell.angle_beta   90.00
_cell.angle_gamma   90.00
#
_symmetry.space_group_name_H-M   'P 1'
#
loop_
_entity.id
_entity.type
_entity.pdbx_description
1 polymer ?
#
loop_
_entity_poly.entity_id
_entity_poly.type
_entity_poly.pdbx_seq_one_letter_code
_entity_poly.pdbx_strand_id
1 'polypeptide(L)'
;MDDNELSSLKAWAAAMDRRGHASLYARRSDIPQDVAKAIVECDAAEEWARSMRVTYGLDVTDIQSTGENRPDCWGYVEGKKVGIELKEFVKGEVLGSISKGEARGSHCDPAFSNALWSEEEFRQRLQGAIRSALSKYEGDSGLFIDYLVFHSDEPYLHAEDVRDWLKNWKPVQQSVIGRLYLMLRGHPALTPRYPVFDLSGS
;
A
#
# COMPACT_ATOMS: atom_id res chain seq x y z
N MET A 1 8.32 15.49 25.97
CA MET A 1 7.63 14.37 25.29
C MET A 1 6.45 14.04 26.17
N ASP A 2 5.27 14.32 25.66
CA ASP A 2 3.99 14.15 26.34
C ASP A 2 3.69 12.64 26.52
N ASP A 3 3.06 12.25 27.63
CA ASP A 3 2.60 10.88 27.89
C ASP A 3 1.65 10.36 26.79
N ASN A 4 0.96 11.25 26.08
CA ASN A 4 0.10 10.96 24.94
C ASN A 4 0.90 10.70 23.64
N GLU A 5 2.03 11.38 23.45
CA GLU A 5 2.98 11.09 22.36
C GLU A 5 3.66 9.73 22.61
N LEU A 6 4.02 9.44 23.85
CA LEU A 6 4.69 8.20 24.25
C LEU A 6 3.75 6.99 24.17
N SER A 7 2.45 7.16 24.46
CA SER A 7 1.42 6.14 24.29
C SER A 7 1.15 5.86 22.81
N SER A 8 1.10 6.90 21.98
CA SER A 8 0.95 6.81 20.52
C SER A 8 2.15 6.14 19.86
N LEU A 9 3.38 6.44 20.32
CA LEU A 9 4.60 5.81 19.81
C LEU A 9 4.71 4.32 20.19
N LYS A 10 4.34 3.97 21.43
CA LYS A 10 4.24 2.57 21.87
C LYS A 10 3.15 1.83 21.11
N ALA A 11 2.07 2.52 20.77
CA ALA A 11 1.00 1.96 19.99
C ALA A 11 1.42 1.65 18.54
N TRP A 12 2.20 2.55 17.96
CA TRP A 12 2.81 2.43 16.64
C TRP A 12 3.83 1.29 16.58
N ALA A 13 4.76 1.23 17.54
CA ALA A 13 5.76 0.16 17.62
C ALA A 13 5.11 -1.24 17.77
N ALA A 14 4.05 -1.35 18.56
CA ALA A 14 3.35 -2.62 18.77
C ALA A 14 2.50 -3.08 17.57
N ALA A 15 1.96 -2.14 16.78
CA ALA A 15 1.27 -2.47 15.52
C ALA A 15 2.26 -3.05 14.50
N MET A 16 3.49 -2.51 14.46
CA MET A 16 4.57 -2.96 13.57
C MET A 16 5.16 -4.34 13.90
N ASP A 17 5.15 -4.76 15.18
CA ASP A 17 5.98 -5.87 15.67
C ASP A 17 5.28 -7.26 15.69
N ARG A 18 3.95 -7.34 15.57
CA ARG A 18 3.22 -8.59 15.89
C ARG A 18 3.02 -9.62 14.79
N ARG A 19 3.30 -9.32 13.52
CA ARG A 19 3.31 -10.28 12.41
C ARG A 19 4.20 -9.72 11.33
N GLY A 20 5.47 -10.11 11.32
CA GLY A 20 6.38 -9.71 10.25
C GLY A 20 5.64 -9.69 8.91
N HIS A 21 5.65 -8.52 8.26
CA HIS A 21 5.22 -8.31 6.87
C HIS A 21 3.70 -8.20 6.59
N ALA A 22 2.85 -7.96 7.60
CA ALA A 22 1.43 -7.61 7.39
C ALA A 22 0.91 -6.58 8.42
N SER A 23 1.82 -5.75 8.92
CA SER A 23 1.62 -5.02 10.18
C SER A 23 0.68 -3.82 10.06
N LEU A 24 0.46 -3.29 8.85
CA LEU A 24 -0.32 -2.07 8.67
C LEU A 24 -1.80 -2.28 9.05
N TYR A 25 -2.37 -3.49 8.95
CA TYR A 25 -3.77 -3.74 9.32
C TYR A 25 -3.96 -4.59 10.59
N ALA A 26 -2.95 -4.66 11.46
CA ALA A 26 -3.01 -5.49 12.67
C ALA A 26 -4.10 -5.02 13.65
N ARG A 27 -5.13 -5.86 13.86
CA ARG A 27 -6.23 -5.63 14.81
C ARG A 27 -5.69 -5.52 16.24
N ARG A 28 -5.83 -4.34 16.83
CA ARG A 28 -5.69 -4.11 18.27
C ARG A 28 -7.04 -4.20 18.96
N SER A 29 -7.09 -4.86 20.11
CA SER A 29 -8.31 -4.93 20.94
C SER A 29 -8.52 -3.69 21.81
N ASP A 30 -7.50 -2.82 21.89
CA ASP A 30 -7.46 -1.63 22.75
C ASP A 30 -7.62 -0.29 22.01
N ILE A 31 -7.68 -0.32 20.67
CA ILE A 31 -7.95 0.85 19.83
C ILE A 31 -9.13 0.49 18.91
N PRO A 32 -10.14 1.36 18.73
CA PRO A 32 -11.20 1.15 17.75
C PRO A 32 -10.61 0.85 16.36
N GLN A 33 -11.12 -0.18 15.70
CA GLN A 33 -10.53 -0.70 14.46
C GLN A 33 -10.54 0.32 13.31
N ASP A 34 -11.58 1.15 13.26
CA ASP A 34 -11.75 2.29 12.37
C ASP A 34 -10.64 3.34 12.58
N VAL A 35 -10.32 3.64 13.84
CA VAL A 35 -9.23 4.58 14.18
C VAL A 35 -7.86 4.01 13.78
N ALA A 36 -7.60 2.74 14.07
CA ALA A 36 -6.35 2.10 13.68
C ALA A 36 -6.17 2.07 12.15
N LYS A 37 -7.24 1.80 11.42
CA LYS A 37 -7.26 1.82 9.96
C LYS A 37 -6.97 3.23 9.40
N ALA A 38 -7.64 4.26 9.93
CA ALA A 38 -7.46 5.64 9.48
C ALA A 38 -6.03 6.15 9.69
N ILE A 39 -5.40 5.82 10.82
CA ILE A 39 -3.99 6.18 11.10
C ILE A 39 -3.06 5.57 10.05
N VAL A 40 -3.23 4.28 9.79
CA VAL A 40 -2.42 3.52 8.83
C VAL A 40 -2.57 4.07 7.42
N GLU A 41 -3.79 4.41 7.02
CA GLU A 41 -4.08 4.97 5.72
C GLU A 41 -3.45 6.36 5.55
N CYS A 42 -3.56 7.23 6.57
CA CYS A 42 -2.86 8.51 6.56
C CYS A 42 -1.33 8.34 6.46
N ASP A 43 -0.72 7.49 7.28
CA ASP A 43 0.72 7.23 7.27
C ASP A 43 1.19 6.76 5.87
N ALA A 44 0.43 5.85 5.25
CA ALA A 44 0.72 5.35 3.91
C ALA A 44 0.55 6.44 2.84
N ALA A 45 -0.50 7.26 2.91
CA ALA A 45 -0.71 8.37 1.99
C ALA A 45 0.39 9.44 2.13
N GLU A 46 0.83 9.75 3.35
CA GLU A 46 1.92 10.70 3.61
C GLU A 46 3.26 10.19 3.10
N GLU A 47 3.58 8.90 3.31
CA GLU A 47 4.79 8.31 2.77
C GLU A 47 4.77 8.29 1.24
N TRP A 48 3.61 7.98 0.64
CA TRP A 48 3.42 8.07 -0.80
C TRP A 48 3.66 9.49 -1.30
N ALA A 49 3.05 10.51 -0.68
CA ALA A 49 3.24 11.91 -1.06
C ALA A 49 4.71 12.37 -0.96
N ARG A 50 5.39 12.00 0.13
CA ARG A 50 6.82 12.27 0.29
C ARG A 50 7.66 11.60 -0.80
N SER A 51 7.28 10.39 -1.19
CA SER A 51 7.97 9.63 -2.25
C SER A 51 7.66 10.18 -3.64
N MET A 52 6.43 10.65 -3.89
CA MET A 52 6.01 11.31 -5.14
C MET A 52 6.78 12.60 -5.38
N ARG A 53 6.97 13.41 -4.34
CA ARG A 53 7.75 14.66 -4.44
C ARG A 53 9.19 14.39 -4.87
N VAL A 54 9.82 13.37 -4.31
CA VAL A 54 11.22 13.03 -4.62
C VAL A 54 11.34 12.38 -6.00
N THR A 55 10.42 11.48 -6.34
CA THR A 55 10.52 10.66 -7.56
C THR A 55 10.02 11.40 -8.79
N TYR A 56 8.95 12.19 -8.65
CA TYR A 56 8.22 12.81 -9.76
C TYR A 56 8.09 14.33 -9.64
N GLY A 57 8.57 14.95 -8.55
CA GLY A 57 8.41 16.40 -8.32
C GLY A 57 6.98 16.82 -7.99
N LEU A 58 6.08 15.87 -7.73
CA LEU A 58 4.68 16.15 -7.42
C LEU A 58 4.52 16.42 -5.91
N ASP A 59 4.11 17.63 -5.55
CA ASP A 59 3.86 17.99 -4.14
C ASP A 59 2.37 17.74 -3.81
N VAL A 60 2.14 16.77 -2.93
CA VAL A 60 0.81 16.46 -2.38
C VAL A 60 0.81 16.87 -0.91
N THR A 61 -0.06 17.80 -0.52
CA THR A 61 -0.08 18.41 0.82
C THR A 61 -1.40 18.18 1.54
N ASP A 62 -1.41 18.50 2.84
CA ASP A 62 -2.59 18.53 3.71
C ASP A 62 -3.43 17.25 3.65
N ILE A 63 -2.74 16.11 3.77
CA ILE A 63 -3.36 14.79 3.73
C ILE A 63 -4.19 14.57 4.99
N GLN A 64 -5.45 14.17 4.80
CA GLN A 64 -6.40 13.93 5.88
C GLN A 64 -7.23 12.69 5.58
N SER A 65 -7.39 11.81 6.56
CA SER A 65 -8.32 10.68 6.47
C SER A 65 -9.74 11.20 6.38
N THR A 66 -10.57 10.52 5.59
CA THR A 66 -11.99 10.89 5.46
C THR A 66 -12.86 10.26 6.54
N GLY A 67 -12.43 9.12 7.12
CA GLY A 67 -13.26 8.31 8.02
C GLY A 67 -14.55 7.76 7.37
N GLU A 68 -14.74 7.98 6.07
CA GLU A 68 -15.96 7.69 5.32
C GLU A 68 -15.70 6.58 4.27
N ASN A 69 -16.74 6.28 3.47
CA ASN A 69 -16.76 5.12 2.58
C ASN A 69 -15.93 5.24 1.29
N ARG A 70 -15.21 6.36 1.04
CA ARG A 70 -14.13 6.60 0.03
C ARG A 70 -14.08 8.09 -0.39
N PRO A 71 -12.94 8.60 -0.90
CA PRO A 71 -11.62 7.97 -0.90
C PRO A 71 -11.08 7.81 0.52
N ASP A 72 -10.10 6.95 0.73
CA ASP A 72 -9.51 6.74 2.07
C ASP A 72 -8.90 8.04 2.65
N CYS A 73 -8.31 8.89 1.79
CA CYS A 73 -7.75 10.20 2.15
C CYS A 73 -8.11 11.30 1.14
N TRP A 74 -8.13 12.55 1.62
CA TRP A 74 -8.06 13.76 0.80
C TRP A 74 -6.69 14.42 0.93
N GLY A 75 -6.24 15.10 -0.11
CA GLY A 75 -5.06 15.99 -0.08
C GLY A 75 -5.19 17.12 -1.10
N TYR A 76 -4.10 17.84 -1.35
CA TYR A 76 -4.05 18.93 -2.33
C TYR A 76 -2.85 18.82 -3.26
N VAL A 77 -3.08 19.11 -4.54
CA VAL A 77 -2.06 19.26 -5.58
C VAL A 77 -2.31 20.59 -6.28
N GLU A 78 -1.32 21.49 -6.26
CA GLU A 78 -1.44 22.83 -6.86
C GLU A 78 -2.70 23.60 -6.39
N GLY A 79 -3.06 23.45 -5.10
CA GLY A 79 -4.25 24.06 -4.50
C GLY A 79 -5.59 23.41 -4.89
N LYS A 80 -5.59 22.35 -5.72
CA LYS A 80 -6.78 21.56 -6.03
C LYS A 80 -6.89 20.38 -5.08
N LYS A 81 -8.08 20.20 -4.51
CA LYS A 81 -8.39 19.04 -3.67
C LYS A 81 -8.41 17.77 -4.51
N VAL A 82 -7.72 16.73 -4.05
CA VAL A 82 -7.56 15.44 -4.74
C VAL A 82 -7.88 14.28 -3.80
N GLY A 83 -8.56 13.26 -4.31
CA GLY A 83 -8.89 12.02 -3.61
C GLY A 83 -7.80 10.96 -3.76
N ILE A 84 -7.41 10.35 -2.65
CA ILE A 84 -6.38 9.32 -2.58
C ILE A 84 -6.99 8.05 -2.00
N GLU A 85 -7.08 7.02 -2.82
CA GLU A 85 -7.52 5.69 -2.43
C GLU A 85 -6.32 4.78 -2.21
N LEU A 86 -6.34 4.02 -1.12
CA LEU A 86 -5.26 3.12 -0.74
C LEU A 86 -5.72 1.67 -0.83
N LYS A 87 -4.86 0.81 -1.37
CA LYS A 87 -5.11 -0.63 -1.43
C LYS A 87 -3.84 -1.37 -1.05
N GLU A 88 -3.99 -2.39 -0.21
CA GLU A 88 -2.88 -3.28 0.11
C GLU A 88 -2.62 -4.24 -1.06
N PHE A 89 -1.35 -4.48 -1.36
CA PHE A 89 -0.87 -5.41 -2.37
C PHE A 89 0.10 -6.42 -1.76
N VAL A 90 -0.45 -7.54 -1.29
CA VAL A 90 0.28 -8.62 -0.58
C VAL A 90 -0.18 -10.00 -1.07
N LYS A 91 0.67 -11.01 -0.89
CA LYS A 91 0.34 -12.43 -1.05
C LYS A 91 -0.40 -12.93 0.19
N GLY A 92 -1.72 -12.71 0.23
CA GLY A 92 -2.57 -13.12 1.36
C GLY A 92 -2.53 -14.61 1.72
N GLU A 93 -2.07 -15.49 0.82
CA GLU A 93 -2.02 -16.95 1.00
C GLU A 93 -0.91 -17.41 1.96
N VAL A 94 0.22 -16.70 2.04
CA VAL A 94 1.33 -17.06 2.95
C VAL A 94 0.96 -16.77 4.42
N LEU A 95 0.18 -15.71 4.65
CA LEU A 95 -0.32 -15.33 5.98
C LEU A 95 -1.33 -16.36 6.54
N GLY A 96 -2.09 -17.03 5.68
CA GLY A 96 -3.03 -18.09 6.05
C GLY A 96 -2.35 -19.34 6.59
N SER A 97 -1.17 -19.69 6.07
CA SER A 97 -0.41 -20.89 6.46
C SER A 97 0.41 -20.68 7.73
N ILE A 98 0.96 -19.47 7.94
CA ILE A 98 1.69 -19.12 9.16
C ILE A 98 0.74 -19.02 10.35
N SER A 99 -0.46 -18.44 10.16
CA SER A 99 -1.47 -18.32 11.24
C SER A 99 -2.05 -19.65 11.72
N LYS A 100 -1.89 -20.73 10.94
CA LYS A 100 -2.26 -22.11 11.32
C LYS A 100 -1.12 -22.90 11.98
N GLY A 101 0.07 -22.31 12.13
CA GLY A 101 1.23 -22.96 12.74
C GLY A 101 1.88 -24.05 11.86
N GLU A 102 1.60 -24.04 10.55
CA GLU A 102 2.01 -25.12 9.63
C GLU A 102 3.41 -24.90 9.01
N ALA A 103 3.97 -23.69 9.08
CA ALA A 103 5.30 -23.37 8.53
C ALA A 103 6.38 -23.42 9.61
N ARG A 104 7.40 -24.27 9.44
CA ARG A 104 8.58 -24.35 10.33
C ARG A 104 9.74 -23.68 9.59
N GLY A 105 10.08 -22.45 9.99
CA GLY A 105 11.03 -21.53 9.36
C GLY A 105 12.41 -22.10 9.01
N SER A 106 12.48 -22.91 7.96
CA SER A 106 13.70 -23.39 7.30
C SER A 106 13.68 -22.89 5.87
N HIS A 107 14.84 -22.50 5.32
CA HIS A 107 15.00 -22.07 3.93
C HIS A 107 14.61 -23.14 2.88
N CYS A 108 14.27 -24.36 3.31
CA CYS A 108 13.74 -25.45 2.48
C CYS A 108 12.24 -25.71 2.69
N ASP A 109 11.53 -24.85 3.42
CA ASP A 109 10.08 -24.96 3.62
C ASP A 109 9.35 -24.45 2.35
N PRO A 110 8.40 -25.21 1.77
CA PRO A 110 7.54 -24.76 0.67
C PRO A 110 6.89 -23.38 0.90
N ALA A 111 6.70 -22.98 2.16
CA ALA A 111 6.24 -21.65 2.52
C ALA A 111 7.19 -20.52 2.06
N PHE A 112 8.50 -20.76 2.04
CA PHE A 112 9.49 -19.77 1.57
C PHE A 112 9.46 -19.61 0.05
N SER A 113 9.38 -20.71 -0.71
CA SER A 113 9.22 -20.64 -2.17
C SER A 113 7.93 -19.93 -2.60
N ASN A 114 6.87 -20.05 -1.81
CA ASN A 114 5.59 -19.36 -2.07
C ASN A 114 5.66 -17.86 -1.78
N ALA A 115 6.61 -17.41 -0.95
CA ALA A 115 6.82 -16.01 -0.64
C ALA A 115 7.60 -15.26 -1.73
N LEU A 116 8.36 -15.96 -2.58
CA LEU A 116 9.09 -15.36 -3.70
C LEU A 116 8.15 -14.94 -4.82
N TRP A 117 8.36 -13.75 -5.38
CA TRP A 117 7.58 -13.26 -6.51
C TRP A 117 8.20 -13.69 -7.84
N SER A 118 7.35 -14.11 -8.78
CA SER A 118 7.72 -14.19 -10.21
C SER A 118 7.08 -13.04 -10.97
N GLU A 119 7.65 -12.68 -12.13
CA GLU A 119 7.08 -11.65 -13.01
C GLU A 119 5.63 -11.97 -13.39
N GLU A 120 5.36 -13.22 -13.77
CA GLU A 120 4.04 -13.66 -14.19
C GLU A 120 3.02 -13.50 -13.06
N GLU A 121 3.36 -13.98 -11.86
CA GLU A 121 2.49 -13.87 -10.70
C GLU A 121 2.27 -12.40 -10.31
N PHE A 122 3.32 -11.59 -10.29
CA PHE A 122 3.24 -10.17 -10.02
C PHE A 122 2.25 -9.47 -10.95
N ARG A 123 2.41 -9.68 -12.27
CA ARG A 123 1.53 -9.08 -13.29
C ARG A 123 0.09 -9.54 -13.13
N GLN A 124 -0.14 -10.84 -12.95
CA GLN A 124 -1.49 -11.39 -12.80
C GLN A 124 -2.18 -10.82 -11.56
N ARG A 125 -1.49 -10.80 -10.40
CA ARG A 125 -2.05 -10.25 -9.16
C ARG A 125 -2.28 -8.74 -9.27
N LEU A 126 -1.34 -7.99 -9.82
CA LEU A 126 -1.48 -6.54 -9.97
C LEU A 126 -2.65 -6.18 -10.89
N GLN A 127 -2.79 -6.86 -12.03
CA GLN A 127 -3.95 -6.70 -12.92
C GLN A 127 -5.26 -7.06 -12.22
N GLY A 128 -5.29 -8.17 -11.47
CA GLY A 128 -6.44 -8.57 -10.68
C GLY A 128 -6.83 -7.52 -9.64
N ALA A 129 -5.86 -6.97 -8.93
CA ALA A 129 -6.05 -5.93 -7.93
C ALA A 129 -6.59 -4.63 -8.55
N ILE A 130 -6.04 -4.19 -9.68
CA ILE A 130 -6.52 -3.02 -10.42
C ILE A 130 -7.97 -3.24 -10.88
N ARG A 131 -8.28 -4.38 -11.51
CA ARG A 131 -9.65 -4.69 -11.95
C ARG A 131 -10.63 -4.74 -10.80
N SER A 132 -10.24 -5.33 -9.67
CA SER A 132 -11.07 -5.39 -8.46
C SER A 132 -11.30 -4.01 -7.85
N ALA A 133 -10.32 -3.11 -7.93
CA ALA A 133 -10.50 -1.72 -7.53
C ALA A 133 -11.48 -1.02 -8.48
N LEU A 134 -11.22 -1.05 -9.79
CA LEU A 134 -12.06 -0.40 -10.81
C LEU A 134 -13.53 -0.85 -10.76
N SER A 135 -13.79 -2.15 -10.64
CA SER A 135 -15.17 -2.67 -10.62
C SER A 135 -16.00 -2.18 -9.44
N LYS A 136 -15.35 -1.79 -8.33
CA LYS A 136 -16.04 -1.20 -7.18
C LYS A 136 -16.46 0.26 -7.40
N TYR A 137 -15.93 0.92 -8.43
CA TYR A 137 -16.24 2.31 -8.78
C TYR A 137 -17.14 2.42 -10.00
N GLU A 138 -17.08 1.45 -10.93
CA GLU A 138 -17.97 1.40 -12.09
C GLU A 138 -19.46 1.32 -11.72
N GLY A 139 -19.80 0.75 -10.55
CA GLY A 139 -21.17 0.63 -10.05
C GLY A 139 -21.70 1.85 -9.28
N ASP A 140 -20.83 2.81 -8.93
CA ASP A 140 -21.17 3.96 -8.08
C ASP A 140 -21.09 5.23 -8.93
N SER A 141 -22.21 5.57 -9.57
CA SER A 141 -22.28 6.64 -10.56
C SER A 141 -21.95 8.00 -9.93
N GLY A 142 -20.70 8.44 -10.08
CA GLY A 142 -20.23 9.75 -9.65
C GLY A 142 -18.92 9.74 -8.84
N LEU A 143 -18.40 8.55 -8.48
CA LEU A 143 -17.20 8.46 -7.65
C LEU A 143 -15.95 8.35 -8.53
N PHE A 144 -15.31 9.50 -8.79
CA PHE A 144 -14.02 9.61 -9.45
C PHE A 144 -12.90 9.69 -8.40
N ILE A 145 -11.80 8.98 -8.62
CA ILE A 145 -10.61 9.03 -7.76
C ILE A 145 -9.44 9.61 -8.55
N ASP A 146 -8.79 10.62 -8.00
CA ASP A 146 -7.60 11.21 -8.62
C ASP A 146 -6.41 10.24 -8.57
N TYR A 147 -6.18 9.62 -7.41
CA TYR A 147 -5.04 8.72 -7.16
C TYR A 147 -5.48 7.41 -6.52
N LEU A 148 -5.20 6.28 -7.17
CA LEU A 148 -5.25 4.96 -6.53
C LEU A 148 -3.82 4.46 -6.31
N VAL A 149 -3.49 4.19 -5.05
CA VAL A 149 -2.16 3.78 -4.61
C VAL A 149 -2.23 2.38 -4.03
N PHE A 150 -1.58 1.44 -4.70
CA PHE A 150 -1.29 0.14 -4.13
C PHE A 150 -0.05 0.25 -3.25
N HIS A 151 -0.13 -0.17 -2.00
CA HIS A 151 1.02 -0.24 -1.09
C HIS A 151 1.35 -1.69 -0.77
N SER A 152 2.64 -2.02 -0.74
CA SER A 152 3.12 -3.38 -0.45
C SER A 152 4.24 -3.35 0.58
N ASP A 153 4.12 -4.18 1.61
CA ASP A 153 5.16 -4.43 2.62
C ASP A 153 5.82 -5.81 2.47
N GLU A 154 5.65 -6.45 1.31
CA GLU A 154 6.21 -7.74 0.96
C GLU A 154 7.75 -7.70 0.95
N PRO A 155 8.45 -8.48 1.80
CA PRO A 155 9.90 -8.39 1.95
C PRO A 155 10.67 -8.92 0.74
N TYR A 156 10.04 -9.80 -0.05
CA TYR A 156 10.63 -10.44 -1.22
C TYR A 156 10.10 -9.85 -2.54
N LEU A 157 9.42 -8.71 -2.48
CA LEU A 157 9.04 -7.93 -3.66
C LEU A 157 10.03 -6.76 -3.80
N HIS A 158 11.12 -6.99 -4.53
CA HIS A 158 12.18 -6.00 -4.64
C HIS A 158 11.89 -4.94 -5.71
N ALA A 159 12.34 -3.71 -5.45
CA ALA A 159 12.12 -2.58 -6.35
C ALA A 159 12.80 -2.75 -7.72
N GLU A 160 13.93 -3.44 -7.78
CA GLU A 160 14.64 -3.73 -9.03
C GLU A 160 13.84 -4.68 -9.91
N ASP A 161 13.33 -5.76 -9.32
CA ASP A 161 12.45 -6.72 -10.00
C ASP A 161 11.19 -6.03 -10.51
N VAL A 162 10.51 -5.25 -9.67
CA VAL A 162 9.30 -4.49 -10.06
C VAL A 162 9.61 -3.52 -11.20
N ARG A 163 10.73 -2.80 -11.14
CA ARG A 163 11.15 -1.90 -12.23
C ARG A 163 11.32 -2.66 -13.54
N ASP A 164 11.98 -3.80 -13.49
CA ASP A 164 12.24 -4.63 -14.68
C ASP A 164 10.96 -5.22 -15.24
N TRP A 165 10.09 -5.76 -14.38
CA TRP A 165 8.79 -6.32 -14.77
C TRP A 165 7.85 -5.24 -15.32
N LEU A 166 7.96 -3.99 -14.88
CA LEU A 166 7.12 -2.90 -15.39
C LEU A 166 7.61 -2.30 -16.72
N LYS A 167 8.82 -2.63 -17.22
CA LYS A 167 9.34 -2.08 -18.51
C LYS A 167 8.39 -2.27 -19.69
N ASN A 168 7.70 -3.40 -19.75
CA ASN A 168 6.72 -3.74 -20.80
C ASN A 168 5.29 -3.81 -20.23
N TRP A 169 5.02 -3.08 -19.16
CA TRP A 169 3.68 -2.99 -18.60
C TRP A 169 2.76 -2.27 -19.56
N LYS A 170 1.58 -2.86 -19.80
CA LYS A 170 0.50 -2.21 -20.53
C LYS A 170 -0.55 -1.78 -19.50
N PRO A 171 -0.77 -0.47 -19.31
CA PRO A 171 -1.76 0.02 -18.37
C PRO A 171 -3.15 -0.50 -18.75
N VAL A 172 -3.95 -0.77 -17.73
CA VAL A 172 -5.39 -1.03 -17.91
C VAL A 172 -6.06 0.32 -18.18
N GLN A 173 -6.86 0.41 -19.25
CA GLN A 173 -7.66 1.61 -19.48
C GLN A 173 -8.63 1.83 -18.33
N GLN A 174 -8.70 3.07 -17.85
CA GLN A 174 -9.49 3.45 -16.67
C GLN A 174 -10.31 4.71 -16.99
N SER A 175 -11.60 4.68 -16.65
CA SER A 175 -12.52 5.80 -16.84
C SER A 175 -12.80 6.58 -15.55
N VAL A 176 -12.57 5.96 -14.40
CA VAL A 176 -12.96 6.47 -13.07
C VAL A 176 -11.79 6.75 -12.12
N ILE A 177 -10.56 6.45 -12.58
CA ILE A 177 -9.33 6.69 -11.82
C ILE A 177 -8.37 7.53 -12.67
N GLY A 178 -7.86 8.63 -12.10
CA GLY A 178 -6.90 9.51 -12.76
C GLY A 178 -5.53 8.87 -12.93
N ARG A 179 -4.91 8.45 -11.83
CA ARG A 179 -3.55 7.87 -11.80
C ARG A 179 -3.47 6.65 -10.89
N LEU A 180 -2.65 5.68 -11.30
CA LEU A 180 -2.36 4.45 -10.58
C LEU A 180 -0.90 4.41 -10.16
N TYR A 181 -0.65 4.11 -8.89
CA TYR A 181 0.70 3.94 -8.36
C TYR A 181 0.85 2.63 -7.61
N LEU A 182 2.05 2.05 -7.67
CA LEU A 182 2.52 1.03 -6.74
C LEU A 182 3.63 1.64 -5.88
N MET A 183 3.46 1.60 -4.56
CA MET A 183 4.46 1.98 -3.58
C MET A 183 4.94 0.74 -2.83
N LEU A 184 6.25 0.50 -2.82
CA LEU A 184 6.86 -0.56 -2.05
C LEU A 184 7.43 0.00 -0.75
N ARG A 185 7.34 -0.76 0.33
CA ARG A 185 8.05 -0.44 1.56
C ARG A 185 9.55 -0.44 1.30
N GLY A 186 10.17 0.73 1.42
CA GLY A 186 11.63 0.87 1.34
C GLY A 186 12.31 0.24 2.55
N HIS A 187 13.48 -0.36 2.34
CA HIS A 187 14.35 -0.72 3.45
C HIS A 187 15.12 0.55 3.87
N PRO A 188 15.00 1.05 5.12
CA PRO A 188 15.57 2.34 5.51
C PRO A 188 17.09 2.45 5.30
N ALA A 189 17.79 1.31 5.34
CA ALA A 189 19.23 1.25 5.11
C ALA A 189 19.65 1.30 3.62
N LEU A 190 18.71 1.07 2.69
CA LEU A 190 19.01 0.96 1.25
C LEU A 190 18.41 2.11 0.44
N THR A 191 17.22 2.57 0.81
CA THR A 191 16.56 3.69 0.14
C THR A 191 16.03 4.69 1.18
N PRO A 192 16.36 5.99 1.06
CA PRO A 192 15.87 6.99 2.00
C PRO A 192 14.35 7.19 1.93
N ARG A 193 13.69 6.68 0.88
CA ARG A 193 12.25 6.77 0.62
C ARG A 193 11.71 5.47 0.03
N TYR A 194 10.39 5.35 0.03
CA TYR A 194 9.69 4.20 -0.51
C TYR A 194 9.69 4.26 -2.05
N PRO A 195 10.11 3.21 -2.75
CA PRO A 195 10.03 3.15 -4.21
C PRO A 195 8.58 3.30 -4.68
N VAL A 196 8.34 4.20 -5.64
CA VAL A 196 7.03 4.40 -6.26
C VAL A 196 7.13 4.19 -7.77
N PHE A 197 6.12 3.53 -8.34
CA PHE A 197 6.03 3.20 -9.76
C PHE A 197 4.68 3.67 -10.31
N ASP A 198 4.70 4.45 -11.40
CA ASP A 198 3.51 4.82 -12.16
C ASP A 198 3.03 3.62 -12.99
N LEU A 199 1.79 3.19 -12.76
CA LEU A 199 1.14 2.08 -13.46
C LEU A 199 0.21 2.55 -14.58
N SER A 200 0.06 3.87 -14.75
CA SER A 200 -0.86 4.51 -15.70
C SER A 200 -0.33 4.52 -17.14
N GLY A 201 0.97 4.22 -17.33
CA GLY A 201 1.63 4.11 -18.63
C GLY A 201 1.78 5.44 -19.38
N SER A 202 2.39 6.42 -18.69
CA SER A 202 2.81 7.71 -19.24
C SER A 202 3.92 7.57 -20.28
#